data_AF-A0A5E3WGD6-F1
#
_entry.id   AF-A0A5E3WGD6-F1
#
_cell.length_a   1.000
_cell.length_b   1.000
_cell.length_c   1.000
_cell.angle_alpha   90.00
_cell.angle_beta   90.00
_cell.angle_gamma   90.00
#
_symmetry.space_group_name_H-M   'P 1'
#
loop_
_entity.id
_entity.type
_entity.pdbx_description
1 polymer ?
#
loop_
_entity_poly.entity_id
_entity_poly.type
_entity_poly.pdbx_seq_one_letter_code
_entity_poly.pdbx_strand_id
1 'polypeptide(L)'
;MPVTPLHNDTASLHIFGRDVQSTLTPNDTQRTTLIVAGVYILVIGILWHVPFLNVIIYPFKLLTVGFHEMSHAFAGVLTCAHIHSIELDPDEGGATRMSGGISWITLPAGYLGSSFIGACLIACGFDTDASKVASLVVAAFFLFTLWWARKNWLTWVLIIGMTGLIVLFWFVAGGVALRYFILFIGVMSCLYVIWDIVDDTIARKINQSDASAFAKICGCFPSQVWGVIWLLIAIVFFAAGILVGLAAFKESAAQQAEDSKHFLPVPGSGALANAPIPTALLSLVIVVGTILA
;
A
#
# COMPACT_ATOMS: atom_id res chain seq x y z
N MET A 1 -42.18 -43.00 41.42
CA MET A 1 -40.89 -42.81 40.72
C MET A 1 -40.78 -41.33 40.37
N PRO A 2 -39.78 -40.59 40.87
CA PRO A 2 -39.53 -39.23 40.42
C PRO A 2 -38.72 -39.27 39.12
N VAL A 3 -39.22 -38.61 38.09
CA VAL A 3 -38.54 -38.41 36.80
C VAL A 3 -37.58 -37.24 36.99
N THR A 4 -36.28 -37.48 36.86
CA THR A 4 -35.26 -36.43 36.79
C THR A 4 -35.41 -35.64 35.50
N PRO A 5 -35.39 -34.29 35.50
CA PRO A 5 -35.27 -33.53 34.28
C PRO A 5 -33.82 -33.63 33.76
N LEU A 6 -33.67 -34.05 32.50
CA LEU A 6 -32.43 -33.94 31.75
C LEU A 6 -32.04 -32.46 31.63
N HIS A 7 -30.89 -32.11 32.18
CA HIS A 7 -30.22 -30.83 31.96
C HIS A 7 -29.88 -30.75 30.47
N ASN A 8 -30.59 -29.88 29.74
CA ASN A 8 -30.31 -29.61 28.33
C ASN A 8 -29.23 -28.52 28.28
N ASP A 9 -27.96 -28.95 28.32
CA ASP A 9 -26.80 -28.10 28.04
C ASP A 9 -26.77 -27.72 26.55
N THR A 10 -27.71 -26.88 26.13
CA THR A 10 -27.51 -26.08 24.93
C THR A 10 -26.64 -24.91 25.33
N ALA A 11 -25.32 -25.12 25.35
CA ALA A 11 -24.34 -24.06 25.28
C ALA A 11 -24.64 -23.24 24.01
N SER A 12 -25.42 -22.18 24.18
CA SER A 12 -25.69 -21.18 23.17
C SER A 12 -24.37 -20.50 22.85
N LEU A 13 -23.71 -20.98 21.79
CA LEU A 13 -22.62 -20.31 21.11
C LEU A 13 -23.15 -18.94 20.66
N HIS A 14 -23.01 -17.94 21.51
CA HIS A 14 -23.26 -16.53 21.19
C HIS A 14 -22.20 -16.08 20.19
N ILE A 15 -22.37 -16.48 18.93
CA ILE A 15 -21.76 -15.77 17.81
C ILE A 15 -22.44 -14.40 17.81
N PHE A 16 -21.83 -13.42 18.48
CA PHE A 16 -22.17 -12.02 18.30
C PHE A 16 -21.89 -11.69 16.84
N GLY A 17 -22.89 -11.88 15.98
CA GLY A 17 -22.94 -11.22 14.69
C GLY A 17 -22.96 -9.74 15.00
N ARG A 18 -21.79 -9.10 15.02
CA ARG A 18 -21.72 -7.65 14.93
C ARG A 18 -22.51 -7.29 13.69
N ASP A 19 -23.59 -6.55 13.89
CA ASP A 19 -24.41 -6.07 12.79
C ASP A 19 -23.50 -5.34 11.81
N VAL A 20 -23.50 -5.76 10.54
CA VAL A 20 -22.63 -5.21 9.48
C VAL A 20 -22.76 -3.69 9.43
N GLN A 21 -23.96 -3.18 9.68
CA GLN A 21 -24.21 -1.74 9.76
C GLN A 21 -23.42 -1.09 10.91
N SER A 22 -23.40 -1.68 12.11
CA SER A 22 -22.61 -1.18 13.23
C SER A 22 -21.09 -1.21 12.96
N THR A 23 -20.61 -2.23 12.23
CA THR A 23 -19.19 -2.34 11.86
C THR A 23 -18.78 -1.32 10.81
N LEU A 24 -19.64 -1.05 9.82
CA LEU A 24 -19.30 -0.15 8.71
C LEU A 24 -19.69 1.31 8.95
N THR A 25 -20.50 1.61 9.98
CA THR A 25 -20.83 2.99 10.34
C THR A 25 -19.56 3.70 10.88
N PRO A 26 -19.11 4.80 10.25
CA PRO A 26 -17.89 5.50 10.67
C PRO A 26 -18.11 6.28 11.97
N ASN A 27 -17.14 6.22 12.89
CA ASN A 27 -17.06 7.17 13.99
C ASN A 27 -16.50 8.54 13.52
N ASP A 28 -16.40 9.54 14.39
CA ASP A 28 -15.90 10.88 14.02
C ASP A 28 -14.47 10.89 13.47
N THR A 29 -13.61 10.02 13.99
CA THR A 29 -12.21 9.89 13.55
C THR A 29 -12.15 9.27 12.15
N GLN A 30 -12.88 8.18 11.93
CA GLN A 30 -13.00 7.53 10.63
C GLN A 30 -13.66 8.45 9.60
N ARG A 31 -14.68 9.23 10.00
CA ARG A 31 -15.32 10.23 9.14
C ARG A 31 -14.32 11.29 8.68
N THR A 32 -13.44 11.74 9.57
CA THR A 32 -12.36 12.67 9.21
C THR A 32 -11.40 12.04 8.20
N THR A 33 -10.97 10.79 8.42
CA THR A 33 -10.14 10.04 7.47
C THR A 33 -10.80 9.90 6.10
N LEU A 34 -12.10 9.58 6.05
CA LEU A 34 -12.87 9.49 4.80
C LEU A 34 -12.96 10.83 4.08
N ILE A 35 -13.20 11.93 4.80
CA ILE A 35 -13.21 13.28 4.22
C ILE A 35 -11.85 13.61 3.63
N VAL A 36 -10.76 13.33 4.36
CA VAL A 36 -9.39 13.56 3.88
C VAL A 36 -9.09 12.72 2.63
N ALA A 37 -9.47 11.44 2.61
CA ALA A 37 -9.33 10.59 1.43
C ALA A 37 -10.12 11.14 0.23
N GLY A 38 -11.35 11.61 0.45
CA GLY A 38 -12.16 12.27 -0.58
C GLY A 38 -11.50 13.54 -1.13
N VAL A 39 -10.93 14.36 -0.25
CA VAL A 39 -10.14 15.54 -0.64
C VAL A 39 -8.91 15.14 -1.43
N TYR A 40 -8.20 14.08 -1.06
CA TYR A 40 -7.07 13.57 -1.83
C TYR A 40 -7.47 13.18 -3.24
N ILE A 41 -8.60 12.49 -3.43
CA ILE A 41 -9.10 12.13 -4.76
C ILE A 41 -9.29 13.38 -5.63
N LEU A 42 -9.94 14.41 -5.09
CA LEU A 42 -10.18 15.66 -5.82
C LEU A 42 -8.88 16.40 -6.13
N VAL A 43 -8.01 16.57 -5.14
CA VAL A 43 -6.73 17.28 -5.29
C VAL A 43 -5.82 16.57 -6.26
N ILE A 44 -5.66 15.25 -6.14
CA ILE A 44 -4.87 14.43 -7.08
C ILE A 44 -5.44 14.58 -8.50
N GLY A 45 -6.76 14.49 -8.67
CA GLY A 45 -7.42 14.67 -9.97
C GLY A 45 -7.12 16.04 -10.60
N ILE A 46 -7.16 17.12 -9.82
CA ILE A 46 -6.83 18.47 -10.28
C ILE A 46 -5.35 18.58 -10.63
N LEU A 47 -4.45 18.19 -9.72
CA LEU A 47 -2.99 18.24 -9.93
C LEU A 47 -2.54 17.40 -11.14
N TRP A 48 -3.27 16.33 -11.44
CA TRP A 48 -2.98 15.48 -12.59
C TRP A 48 -3.23 16.17 -13.93
N HIS A 49 -4.31 16.94 -14.05
CA HIS A 49 -4.79 17.50 -15.32
C HIS A 49 -4.37 18.95 -15.56
N VAL A 50 -4.01 19.71 -14.51
CA VAL A 50 -3.59 21.10 -14.66
C VAL A 50 -2.09 21.16 -15.02
N PRO A 51 -1.73 21.77 -16.18
CA PRO A 51 -0.33 21.96 -16.56
C PRO A 51 0.45 22.71 -15.47
N PHE A 52 1.76 22.44 -15.34
CA PHE A 52 2.67 22.96 -14.31
C PHE A 52 2.42 22.44 -12.88
N LEU A 53 1.16 22.22 -12.48
CA LEU A 53 0.84 21.61 -11.18
C LEU A 53 1.17 20.12 -11.15
N ASN A 54 1.19 19.46 -12.30
CA ASN A 54 1.58 18.06 -12.41
C ASN A 54 3.00 17.78 -11.88
N VAL A 55 3.90 18.77 -11.93
CA VAL A 55 5.29 18.68 -11.43
C VAL A 55 5.32 18.46 -9.91
N ILE A 56 4.33 18.97 -9.18
CA ILE A 56 4.25 18.82 -7.71
C ILE A 56 3.94 17.36 -7.35
N ILE A 57 3.00 16.74 -8.08
CA ILE A 57 2.58 15.36 -7.82
C ILE A 57 3.50 14.32 -8.48
N TYR A 58 4.32 14.75 -9.44
CA TYR A 58 5.24 13.92 -10.20
C TYR A 58 6.09 12.94 -9.37
N PRO A 59 6.78 13.33 -8.28
CA PRO A 59 7.53 12.37 -7.47
C PRO A 59 6.63 11.28 -6.87
N PHE A 60 5.39 11.59 -6.51
CA PHE A 60 4.43 10.60 -6.01
C PHE A 60 3.88 9.70 -7.12
N LYS A 61 3.73 10.20 -8.34
CA LYS A 61 3.44 9.35 -9.51
C LYS A 61 4.55 8.34 -9.75
N LEU A 62 5.81 8.79 -9.69
CA LEU A 62 6.95 7.92 -9.90
C LEU A 62 7.08 6.85 -8.79
N LEU A 63 6.71 7.20 -7.56
CA LEU A 63 6.59 6.24 -6.45
C LEU A 63 5.55 5.15 -6.76
N THR A 64 4.38 5.51 -7.30
CA THR A 64 3.33 4.54 -7.62
C THR A 64 3.70 3.66 -8.82
N VAL A 65 4.41 4.21 -9.81
CA VAL A 65 5.07 3.41 -10.87
C VAL A 65 6.07 2.43 -10.25
N GLY A 66 6.85 2.86 -9.24
CA GLY A 66 7.72 1.96 -8.50
C GLY A 66 6.97 0.78 -7.85
N PHE A 67 5.78 1.00 -7.29
CA PHE A 67 4.94 -0.09 -6.78
C PHE A 67 4.47 -1.03 -7.89
N HIS A 68 4.15 -0.50 -9.07
CA HIS A 68 3.75 -1.28 -10.25
C HIS A 68 4.88 -2.19 -10.73
N GLU A 69 6.06 -1.62 -11.00
CA GLU A 69 7.21 -2.38 -11.52
C GLU A 69 7.70 -3.45 -10.55
N MET A 70 7.77 -3.12 -9.26
CA MET A 70 8.18 -4.09 -8.27
C MET A 70 7.10 -5.16 -8.04
N SER A 71 5.82 -4.91 -8.37
CA SER A 71 4.82 -5.99 -8.37
C SER A 71 5.07 -7.00 -9.50
N HIS A 72 5.50 -6.56 -10.69
CA HIS A 72 5.97 -7.46 -11.74
C HIS A 72 7.17 -8.29 -11.27
N ALA A 73 8.19 -7.63 -10.72
CA ALA A 73 9.41 -8.31 -10.29
C ALA A 73 9.13 -9.30 -9.15
N PHE A 74 8.26 -8.97 -8.19
CA PHE A 74 7.88 -9.88 -7.11
C PHE A 74 7.13 -11.11 -7.63
N ALA A 75 6.12 -10.92 -8.49
CA ALA A 75 5.41 -12.02 -9.14
C ALA A 75 6.36 -12.85 -10.03
N GLY A 76 7.32 -12.21 -10.67
CA GLY A 76 8.38 -12.86 -11.44
C GLY A 76 9.18 -13.80 -10.57
N VAL A 77 9.75 -13.31 -9.45
CA VAL A 77 10.52 -14.14 -8.52
C VAL A 77 9.70 -15.32 -8.00
N LEU A 78 8.44 -15.11 -7.62
CA LEU A 78 7.54 -16.18 -7.16
C LEU A 78 7.23 -17.22 -8.24
N THR A 79 7.34 -16.85 -9.51
CA THR A 79 7.15 -17.74 -10.67
C THR A 79 8.48 -18.19 -11.28
N CYS A 80 9.59 -18.06 -10.52
CA CYS A 80 10.94 -18.47 -10.90
C CYS A 80 11.55 -17.67 -12.08
N ALA A 81 11.14 -16.41 -12.26
CA ALA A 81 11.80 -15.49 -13.18
C ALA A 81 13.10 -14.93 -12.58
N HIS A 82 14.06 -14.64 -13.45
CA HIS A 82 15.27 -13.89 -13.12
C HIS A 82 15.06 -12.41 -13.45
N ILE A 83 15.10 -11.54 -12.44
CA ILE A 83 14.95 -10.08 -12.59
C ILE A 83 16.30 -9.46 -12.96
N HIS A 84 16.39 -8.84 -14.13
CA HIS A 84 17.61 -8.21 -14.64
C HIS A 84 17.78 -6.76 -14.16
N SER A 85 16.71 -5.96 -14.26
CA SER A 85 16.69 -4.57 -13.81
C SER A 85 15.27 -4.04 -13.68
N ILE A 86 15.12 -3.00 -12.86
CA ILE A 86 13.94 -2.14 -12.82
C ILE A 86 14.40 -0.72 -13.18
N GLU A 87 13.69 -0.08 -14.10
CA GLU A 87 13.97 1.28 -14.55
C GLU A 87 12.73 2.16 -14.33
N LEU A 88 12.94 3.38 -13.82
CA LEU A 88 11.93 4.43 -13.71
C LEU A 88 12.30 5.55 -14.67
N ASP A 89 11.58 5.67 -15.78
CA ASP A 89 11.78 6.66 -16.82
C ASP A 89 10.87 7.89 -16.59
N PRO A 90 11.42 9.12 -16.65
CA PRO A 90 10.63 10.33 -16.52
C PRO A 90 9.54 10.57 -17.56
N ASP A 91 9.77 10.08 -18.77
CA ASP A 91 8.98 10.41 -19.96
C ASP A 91 8.15 9.21 -20.44
N GLU A 92 8.59 7.98 -20.16
CA GLU A 92 7.99 6.74 -20.67
C GLU A 92 7.41 5.79 -19.59
N GLY A 93 7.49 6.14 -18.31
CA GLY A 93 6.95 5.32 -17.21
C GLY A 93 7.97 4.34 -16.60
N GLY A 94 7.53 3.18 -16.12
CA GLY A 94 8.39 2.17 -15.52
C GLY A 94 8.70 1.02 -16.47
N ALA A 95 9.80 0.29 -16.24
CA ALA A 95 10.06 -0.95 -16.96
C ALA A 95 10.80 -1.99 -16.12
N THR A 96 10.23 -3.19 -16.04
CA THR A 96 10.83 -4.36 -15.39
C THR A 96 11.36 -5.33 -16.43
N ARG A 97 12.69 -5.48 -16.51
CA ARG A 97 13.34 -6.44 -17.39
C ARG A 97 13.54 -7.75 -16.65
N MET A 98 12.93 -8.83 -17.13
CA MET A 98 13.05 -10.16 -16.55
C MET A 98 13.10 -11.25 -17.63
N SER A 99 13.63 -12.42 -17.28
CA SER A 99 13.58 -13.63 -18.10
C SER A 99 13.00 -14.81 -17.32
N GLY A 100 12.23 -15.67 -17.98
CA GLY A 100 11.46 -16.71 -17.30
C GLY A 100 10.20 -16.14 -16.62
N GLY A 101 9.64 -16.90 -15.68
CA GLY A 101 8.37 -16.56 -15.04
C GLY A 101 7.15 -17.00 -15.83
N ILE A 102 5.98 -16.83 -15.22
CA ILE A 102 4.68 -17.12 -15.85
C ILE A 102 4.03 -15.79 -16.22
N SER A 103 4.06 -15.42 -17.51
CA SER A 103 3.52 -14.14 -18.00
C SER A 103 2.05 -13.92 -17.67
N TRP A 104 1.28 -15.01 -17.52
CA TRP A 104 -0.12 -14.96 -17.08
C TRP A 104 -0.30 -14.41 -15.66
N ILE A 105 0.74 -14.46 -14.84
CA ILE A 105 0.76 -13.93 -13.48
C ILE A 105 1.54 -12.61 -13.43
N THR A 106 2.68 -12.54 -14.11
CA THR A 106 3.55 -11.36 -14.02
C THR A 106 2.95 -10.13 -14.69
N LEU A 107 2.33 -10.24 -15.86
CA LEU A 107 1.76 -9.08 -16.56
C LEU A 107 0.60 -8.40 -15.81
N PRO A 108 -0.42 -9.10 -15.26
CA PRO A 108 -1.43 -8.43 -14.45
C PRO A 108 -0.88 -7.93 -13.10
N ALA A 109 0.27 -8.45 -12.63
CA ALA A 109 0.79 -8.12 -11.30
C ALA A 109 1.10 -6.63 -11.14
N GLY A 110 1.49 -5.91 -12.19
CA GLY A 110 1.74 -4.48 -12.12
C GLY A 110 0.52 -3.71 -11.58
N TYR A 111 -0.57 -3.74 -12.35
CA TYR A 111 -1.82 -3.07 -12.00
C TYR A 111 -2.48 -3.62 -10.73
N LEU A 112 -2.57 -4.95 -10.61
CA LEU A 112 -3.28 -5.58 -9.50
C LEU A 112 -2.47 -5.48 -8.20
N GLY A 113 -1.16 -5.65 -8.27
CA GLY A 113 -0.26 -5.58 -7.11
C GLY A 113 -0.14 -4.16 -6.57
N SER A 114 0.06 -3.15 -7.42
CA SER A 114 0.10 -1.75 -7.00
C SER A 114 -1.25 -1.25 -6.45
N SER A 115 -2.38 -1.72 -7.00
CA SER A 115 -3.72 -1.47 -6.45
C SER A 115 -3.91 -2.11 -5.08
N PHE A 116 -3.45 -3.36 -4.91
CA PHE A 116 -3.53 -4.08 -3.64
C PHE A 116 -2.66 -3.41 -2.57
N ILE A 117 -1.41 -3.05 -2.89
CA ILE A 117 -0.53 -2.26 -2.01
C ILE A 117 -1.23 -0.95 -1.62
N GLY A 118 -1.79 -0.24 -2.59
CA GLY A 118 -2.56 0.98 -2.35
C GLY A 118 -3.71 0.77 -1.36
N ALA A 119 -4.49 -0.30 -1.53
CA ALA A 119 -5.58 -0.66 -0.63
C ALA A 119 -5.11 -0.98 0.80
N CYS A 120 -3.99 -1.69 0.95
CA CYS A 120 -3.38 -1.94 2.26
C CYS A 120 -2.95 -0.63 2.93
N LEU A 121 -2.30 0.28 2.21
CA LEU A 121 -1.89 1.57 2.73
C LEU A 121 -3.10 2.46 3.10
N ILE A 122 -4.18 2.43 2.30
CA ILE A 122 -5.43 3.10 2.64
C ILE A 122 -5.98 2.57 3.97
N ALA A 123 -6.06 1.25 4.14
CA ALA A 123 -6.55 0.64 5.36
C ALA A 123 -5.69 1.04 6.58
N CYS A 124 -4.36 0.95 6.46
CA CYS A 124 -3.43 1.38 7.50
C CYS A 124 -3.56 2.87 7.82
N GLY A 125 -3.94 3.72 6.86
CA GLY A 125 -4.17 5.16 7.04
C GLY A 125 -5.32 5.52 7.99
N PHE A 126 -6.13 4.55 8.44
CA PHE A 126 -7.17 4.78 9.45
C PHE A 126 -6.62 4.81 10.88
N ASP A 127 -5.42 4.26 11.10
CA ASP A 127 -4.80 4.18 12.42
C ASP A 127 -3.33 4.62 12.42
N THR A 128 -2.89 5.24 13.52
CA THR A 128 -1.55 5.82 13.62
C THR A 128 -0.47 4.75 13.72
N ASP A 129 -0.69 3.70 14.51
CA ASP A 129 0.29 2.64 14.71
C ASP A 129 0.35 1.69 13.52
N ALA A 130 -0.81 1.39 12.92
CA ALA A 130 -0.87 0.69 11.64
C ALA A 130 -0.10 1.44 10.54
N SER A 131 -0.20 2.78 10.49
CA SER A 131 0.56 3.59 9.54
C SER A 131 2.07 3.61 9.82
N LYS A 132 2.50 3.61 11.09
CA LYS A 132 3.91 3.43 11.45
C LYS A 132 4.44 2.11 10.92
N VAL A 133 3.73 1.00 11.16
CA VAL A 133 4.11 -0.33 10.63
C VAL A 133 4.14 -0.32 9.11
N ALA A 134 3.10 0.22 8.46
CA ALA A 134 3.02 0.33 7.00
C ALA A 134 4.22 1.10 6.44
N SER A 135 4.65 2.18 7.09
CA SER A 135 5.81 2.95 6.63
C SER A 135 7.13 2.16 6.72
N LEU A 136 7.28 1.26 7.70
CA LEU A 136 8.43 0.35 7.78
C LEU A 136 8.41 -0.69 6.66
N VAL A 137 7.21 -1.20 6.31
CA VAL A 137 7.03 -2.10 5.16
C VAL A 137 7.36 -1.38 3.85
N VAL A 138 6.90 -0.13 3.68
CA VAL A 138 7.25 0.72 2.54
C VAL A 138 8.75 0.98 2.48
N ALA A 139 9.41 1.22 3.62
CA ALA A 139 10.87 1.36 3.67
C ALA A 139 11.59 0.07 3.24
N ALA A 140 11.12 -1.10 3.68
CA ALA A 140 11.67 -2.38 3.21
C ALA A 140 11.48 -2.55 1.70
N PHE A 141 10.31 -2.17 1.18
CA PHE A 141 10.02 -2.17 -0.24
C PHE A 141 10.96 -1.26 -1.03
N PHE A 142 11.30 -0.09 -0.50
CA PHE A 142 12.29 0.81 -1.12
C PHE A 142 13.67 0.18 -1.19
N LEU A 143 14.10 -0.54 -0.15
CA LEU A 143 15.40 -1.23 -0.18
C LEU A 143 15.44 -2.31 -1.28
N PHE A 144 14.37 -3.09 -1.42
CA PHE A 144 14.27 -4.06 -2.51
C PHE A 144 14.22 -3.40 -3.89
N THR A 145 13.43 -2.34 -4.04
CA THR A 145 13.35 -1.57 -5.28
C THR A 145 14.73 -1.01 -5.65
N LEU A 146 15.45 -0.45 -4.67
CA LEU A 146 16.79 0.08 -4.85
C LEU A 146 17.78 -1.00 -5.28
N TRP A 147 17.66 -2.23 -4.75
CA TRP A 147 18.53 -3.34 -5.15
C TRP A 147 18.53 -3.57 -6.67
N TRP A 148 17.34 -3.60 -7.29
CA TRP A 148 17.18 -3.82 -8.73
C TRP A 148 17.28 -2.54 -9.57
N ALA A 149 16.98 -1.37 -9.01
CA ALA A 149 16.95 -0.09 -9.71
C ALA A 149 18.18 0.82 -9.44
N ARG A 150 19.19 0.35 -8.71
CA ARG A 150 20.37 1.13 -8.27
C ARG A 150 21.16 1.85 -9.37
N LYS A 151 21.00 1.44 -10.64
CA LYS A 151 21.68 2.09 -11.78
C LYS A 151 21.04 3.43 -12.17
N ASN A 152 19.81 3.68 -11.73
CA ASN A 152 19.04 4.86 -12.07
C ASN A 152 19.14 5.92 -10.96
N TRP A 153 19.75 7.07 -11.27
CA TRP A 153 19.90 8.20 -10.35
C TRP A 153 18.55 8.77 -9.87
N LEU A 154 17.54 8.81 -10.76
CA LEU A 154 16.20 9.29 -10.43
C LEU A 154 15.59 8.45 -9.30
N THR A 155 15.78 7.13 -9.35
CA THR A 155 15.32 6.21 -8.31
C THR A 155 15.98 6.48 -6.95
N TRP A 156 17.28 6.82 -6.94
CA TRP A 156 17.96 7.24 -5.71
C TRP A 156 17.38 8.51 -5.12
N VAL A 157 17.21 9.56 -5.94
CA VAL A 157 16.65 10.83 -5.49
C VAL A 157 15.22 10.64 -4.97
N LEU A 158 14.42 9.86 -5.68
CA LEU A 158 13.05 9.54 -5.28
C LEU A 158 13.01 8.81 -3.94
N ILE A 159 13.75 7.71 -3.80
CA ILE A 159 13.74 6.89 -2.58
C ILE A 159 14.27 7.68 -1.38
N ILE A 160 15.36 8.43 -1.55
CA ILE A 160 15.91 9.27 -0.48
C ILE A 160 14.90 10.36 -0.09
N GLY A 161 14.29 11.04 -1.07
CA GLY A 161 13.28 12.06 -0.83
C GLY A 161 12.06 11.52 -0.10
N MET A 162 11.50 10.39 -0.56
CA MET A 162 10.35 9.75 0.08
C MET A 162 10.67 9.22 1.47
N THR A 163 11.85 8.63 1.66
CA THR A 163 12.31 8.19 2.99
C THR A 163 12.46 9.38 3.92
N GLY A 164 13.03 10.49 3.45
CA GLY A 164 13.13 11.74 4.21
C GLY A 164 11.77 12.28 4.65
N LEU A 165 10.76 12.25 3.77
CA LEU A 165 9.39 12.64 4.10
C LEU A 165 8.73 11.70 5.12
N ILE A 166 8.89 10.38 4.95
CA ILE A 166 8.39 9.38 5.91
C ILE A 166 8.98 9.62 7.29
N VAL A 167 10.31 9.79 7.36
CA VAL A 167 11.01 10.06 8.62
C VAL A 167 10.52 11.39 9.21
N LEU A 168 10.47 12.47 8.43
CA LEU A 168 9.98 13.77 8.89
C LEU A 168 8.58 13.65 9.50
N PHE A 169 7.64 13.03 8.79
CA PHE A 169 6.26 12.91 9.24
C PHE A 169 6.06 11.93 10.40
N TRP A 170 7.00 11.00 10.62
CA TRP A 170 7.03 10.18 11.82
C TRP A 170 7.18 11.03 13.08
N PHE A 171 8.01 12.09 13.04
CA PHE A 171 8.24 12.98 14.18
C PHE A 171 7.15 14.04 14.38
N VAL A 172 6.32 14.31 13.37
CA VAL A 172 5.30 15.37 13.45
C VAL A 172 4.04 14.86 14.15
N ALA A 173 3.66 15.55 15.24
CA ALA A 173 2.44 15.31 16.01
C ALA A 173 2.26 13.82 16.42
N GLY A 174 3.33 13.15 16.83
CA GLY A 174 3.28 11.75 17.28
C GLY A 174 3.01 10.72 16.17
N GLY A 175 3.24 11.09 14.90
CA GLY A 175 2.98 10.23 13.75
C GLY A 175 1.63 10.45 13.08
N VAL A 176 0.84 11.45 13.52
CA VAL A 176 -0.43 11.82 12.87
C VAL A 176 -0.20 12.29 11.43
N ALA A 177 0.87 13.04 11.17
CA ALA A 177 1.22 13.44 9.81
C ALA A 177 1.58 12.21 8.94
N LEU A 178 2.32 11.25 9.50
CA LEU A 178 2.66 10.01 8.82
C LEU A 178 1.41 9.20 8.45
N ARG A 179 0.43 9.12 9.36
CA ARG A 179 -0.86 8.45 9.10
C ARG A 179 -1.54 8.97 7.85
N TYR A 180 -1.67 10.29 7.74
CA TYR A 180 -2.30 10.91 6.58
C TYR A 180 -1.43 10.83 5.33
N PHE A 181 -0.10 10.81 5.47
CA PHE A 181 0.79 10.60 4.35
C PHE A 181 0.73 9.17 3.79
N ILE A 182 0.63 8.16 4.65
CA ILE A 182 0.41 6.76 4.24
C ILE A 182 -0.95 6.61 3.55
N LEU A 183 -2.01 7.23 4.10
CA LEU A 183 -3.31 7.30 3.43
C LEU A 183 -3.20 7.95 2.04
N PHE A 184 -2.46 9.07 1.93
CA PHE A 184 -2.22 9.75 0.67
C PHE A 184 -1.51 8.85 -0.34
N ILE A 185 -0.41 8.18 0.04
CA ILE A 185 0.30 7.24 -0.84
C ILE A 185 -0.64 6.12 -1.31
N GLY A 186 -1.45 5.58 -0.41
CA GLY A 186 -2.42 4.53 -0.74
C GLY A 186 -3.46 4.99 -1.77
N VAL A 187 -4.10 6.14 -1.52
CA VAL A 187 -5.07 6.76 -2.45
C VAL A 187 -4.40 7.06 -3.79
N MET A 188 -3.18 7.61 -3.76
CA MET A 188 -2.42 7.94 -4.96
C MET A 188 -2.09 6.69 -5.79
N SER A 189 -1.70 5.58 -5.15
CA SER A 189 -1.43 4.30 -5.83
C SER A 189 -2.67 3.73 -6.54
N CYS A 190 -3.82 3.69 -5.86
CA CYS A 190 -5.05 3.18 -6.48
C CYS A 190 -5.56 4.09 -7.60
N LEU A 191 -5.51 5.42 -7.43
CA LEU A 191 -5.92 6.35 -8.49
C LEU A 191 -4.97 6.30 -9.68
N TYR A 192 -3.66 6.14 -9.46
CA TYR A 192 -2.68 5.99 -10.53
C TYR A 192 -3.08 4.86 -11.47
N VAL A 193 -3.36 3.67 -10.93
CA VAL A 193 -3.76 2.49 -11.74
C VAL A 193 -5.03 2.77 -12.56
N ILE A 194 -6.01 3.47 -11.99
CA ILE A 194 -7.23 3.84 -12.72
C ILE A 194 -6.89 4.71 -13.93
N TRP A 195 -6.08 5.76 -13.73
CA TRP A 195 -5.69 6.68 -14.80
C TRP A 195 -4.80 6.00 -15.84
N ASP A 196 -3.84 5.19 -15.40
CA ASP A 196 -2.90 4.48 -16.26
C ASP A 196 -3.64 3.50 -17.18
N ILE A 197 -4.56 2.68 -16.64
CA ILE A 197 -5.39 1.79 -17.46
C ILE A 197 -6.26 2.58 -18.45
N VAL A 198 -6.87 3.69 -18.03
CA VAL A 198 -7.71 4.52 -18.91
C VAL A 198 -6.86 5.10 -20.06
N ASP A 199 -5.69 5.66 -19.76
CA ASP A 199 -4.82 6.30 -20.73
C ASP A 199 -4.21 5.27 -21.72
N ASP A 200 -3.76 4.13 -21.21
CA ASP A 200 -3.08 3.11 -21.99
C ASP A 200 -4.02 2.23 -22.80
N THR A 201 -5.11 1.76 -22.17
CA THR A 201 -5.97 0.75 -22.79
C THR A 201 -7.18 1.35 -23.48
N ILE A 202 -7.78 2.40 -22.90
CA ILE A 202 -9.03 2.98 -23.42
C ILE A 202 -8.72 4.12 -24.40
N ALA A 203 -7.86 5.06 -23.99
CA ALA A 203 -7.46 6.20 -24.81
C ALA A 203 -6.35 5.87 -25.82
N ARG A 204 -5.67 4.72 -25.66
CA ARG A 204 -4.61 4.21 -26.55
C ARG A 204 -3.45 5.18 -26.76
N LYS A 205 -2.99 5.83 -25.68
CA LYS A 205 -1.79 6.67 -25.74
C LYS A 205 -0.52 5.84 -25.94
N ILE A 206 -0.47 4.63 -25.39
CA ILE A 206 0.69 3.73 -25.45
C ILE A 206 0.32 2.38 -26.08
N ASN A 207 0.98 2.02 -27.18
CA ASN A 207 0.70 0.77 -27.93
C ASN A 207 1.32 -0.50 -27.28
N GLN A 208 2.06 -0.37 -26.18
CA GLN A 208 2.78 -1.46 -25.50
C GLN A 208 2.55 -1.48 -23.97
N SER A 209 1.30 -1.40 -23.52
CA SER A 209 0.95 -1.61 -22.10
C SER A 209 0.89 -3.08 -21.68
N ASP A 210 0.86 -3.36 -20.37
CA ASP A 210 0.72 -4.73 -19.83
C ASP A 210 -0.53 -5.44 -20.36
N ALA A 211 -1.64 -4.71 -20.48
CA ALA A 211 -2.88 -5.26 -21.03
C ALA A 211 -2.74 -5.60 -22.51
N SER A 212 -1.96 -4.81 -23.25
CA SER A 212 -1.64 -5.07 -24.65
C SER A 212 -0.71 -6.27 -24.81
N ALA A 213 0.28 -6.43 -23.94
CA ALA A 213 1.14 -7.61 -23.88
C ALA A 213 0.34 -8.87 -23.50
N PHE A 214 -0.55 -8.77 -22.51
CA PHE A 214 -1.37 -9.87 -22.05
C PHE A 214 -2.39 -10.32 -23.10
N ALA A 215 -3.02 -9.38 -23.80
CA ALA A 215 -3.95 -9.70 -24.89
C ALA A 215 -3.27 -10.50 -26.01
N LYS A 216 -2.01 -10.18 -26.35
CA LYS A 216 -1.22 -10.94 -27.35
C LYS A 216 -0.98 -12.39 -26.92
N ILE A 217 -0.78 -12.63 -25.62
CA ILE A 217 -0.54 -13.98 -25.07
C ILE A 217 -1.84 -14.75 -24.88
N CYS A 218 -2.91 -14.12 -24.37
CA CYS A 218 -4.19 -14.81 -24.19
C CYS A 218 -4.85 -15.14 -25.52
N GLY A 219 -4.78 -14.25 -26.51
CA GLY A 219 -5.43 -14.40 -27.82
C GLY A 219 -6.96 -14.38 -27.79
N CYS A 220 -7.56 -14.30 -26.61
CA CYS A 220 -8.98 -14.50 -26.36
C CYS A 220 -9.82 -13.21 -26.45
N PHE A 221 -9.25 -12.09 -26.00
CA PHE A 221 -9.90 -10.78 -25.93
C PHE A 221 -8.90 -9.66 -26.23
N PRO A 222 -9.36 -8.52 -26.77
CA PRO A 222 -8.49 -7.38 -27.02
C PRO A 222 -8.07 -6.69 -25.71
N SER A 223 -7.03 -5.86 -25.75
CA SER A 223 -6.43 -5.25 -24.56
C SER A 223 -7.39 -4.37 -23.75
N GLN A 224 -8.42 -3.81 -24.38
CA GLN A 224 -9.46 -3.02 -23.70
C GLN A 224 -10.26 -3.87 -22.71
N VAL A 225 -10.60 -5.11 -23.07
CA VAL A 225 -11.38 -5.99 -22.20
C VAL A 225 -10.56 -6.34 -20.96
N TRP A 226 -9.28 -6.68 -21.15
CA TRP A 226 -8.35 -6.93 -20.05
C TRP A 226 -8.13 -5.70 -19.17
N GLY A 227 -7.95 -4.53 -19.78
CA GLY A 227 -7.88 -3.25 -19.08
C GLY A 227 -9.12 -2.99 -18.22
N VAL A 228 -10.32 -3.15 -18.77
CA VAL A 228 -11.58 -2.97 -18.01
C VAL A 228 -11.71 -3.99 -16.87
N ILE A 229 -11.32 -5.24 -17.07
CA ILE A 229 -11.34 -6.26 -16.01
C ILE A 229 -10.42 -5.83 -14.86
N TRP A 230 -9.19 -5.43 -15.16
CA TRP A 230 -8.23 -5.01 -14.13
C TRP A 230 -8.61 -3.69 -13.46
N LEU A 231 -9.24 -2.77 -14.21
CA LEU A 231 -9.82 -1.54 -13.67
C LEU A 231 -10.91 -1.84 -12.63
N LEU A 232 -11.82 -2.78 -12.92
CA LEU A 232 -12.86 -3.19 -11.98
C LEU A 232 -12.24 -3.80 -10.71
N ILE A 233 -11.20 -4.62 -10.85
CA ILE A 233 -10.48 -5.20 -9.71
C ILE A 233 -9.78 -4.10 -8.89
N ALA A 234 -9.17 -3.11 -9.54
CA ALA A 234 -8.54 -1.97 -8.86
C ALA A 234 -9.56 -1.15 -8.04
N ILE A 235 -10.76 -0.92 -8.59
CA ILE A 235 -11.86 -0.26 -7.87
C ILE A 235 -12.30 -1.10 -6.66
N VAL A 236 -12.39 -2.42 -6.80
CA VAL A 236 -12.70 -3.33 -5.69
C VAL A 236 -11.63 -3.25 -4.60
N PHE A 237 -10.34 -3.23 -4.96
CA PHE A 237 -9.26 -3.06 -3.98
C PHE A 237 -9.36 -1.72 -3.25
N PHE A 238 -9.60 -0.62 -3.97
CA PHE A 238 -9.82 0.69 -3.35
C PHE A 238 -10.95 0.65 -2.32
N ALA A 239 -12.12 0.11 -2.71
CA ALA A 239 -13.26 -0.02 -1.81
C ALA A 239 -12.95 -0.94 -0.63
N ALA A 240 -12.27 -2.06 -0.85
CA ALA A 240 -11.86 -2.99 0.19
C ALA A 240 -10.92 -2.34 1.21
N GLY A 241 -9.96 -1.53 0.78
CA GLY A 241 -9.07 -0.80 1.68
C GLY A 241 -9.84 0.12 2.64
N ILE A 242 -10.84 0.85 2.13
CA ILE A 242 -11.73 1.68 2.95
C ILE A 242 -12.58 0.83 3.90
N LEU A 243 -13.20 -0.25 3.41
CA LEU A 243 -14.06 -1.11 4.23
C LEU A 243 -13.28 -1.83 5.33
N VAL A 244 -12.07 -2.30 5.05
CA VAL A 244 -11.17 -2.89 6.05
C VAL A 244 -10.77 -1.82 7.06
N GLY A 245 -10.40 -0.62 6.62
CA GLY A 245 -10.10 0.50 7.52
C GLY A 245 -11.27 0.82 8.46
N LEU A 246 -12.50 0.82 7.93
CA LEU A 246 -13.71 1.04 8.71
C LEU A 246 -14.00 -0.07 9.72
N ALA A 247 -13.79 -1.32 9.33
CA ALA A 247 -14.08 -2.48 10.17
C ALA A 247 -13.01 -2.74 11.23
N ALA A 248 -11.73 -2.52 10.91
CA ALA A 248 -10.60 -2.88 11.75
C ALA A 248 -10.22 -1.80 12.78
N PHE A 249 -10.34 -0.51 12.44
CA PHE A 249 -9.81 0.59 13.26
C PHE A 249 -10.91 1.50 13.79
N LYS A 250 -11.43 1.20 14.98
CA LYS A 250 -12.57 1.90 15.61
C LYS A 250 -12.15 2.88 16.71
N GLU A 251 -10.85 3.02 16.93
CA GLU A 251 -10.25 3.88 17.94
C GLU A 251 -10.55 5.35 17.64
N SER A 252 -10.73 6.14 18.71
CA SER A 252 -10.84 7.60 18.58
C SER A 252 -9.46 8.23 18.38
N ALA A 253 -9.39 9.44 17.84
CA ALA A 253 -8.14 10.18 17.69
C ALA A 253 -7.36 10.32 19.01
N ALA A 254 -8.05 10.49 20.15
CA ALA A 254 -7.42 10.55 21.46
C ALA A 254 -6.83 9.20 21.88
N GLN A 255 -7.52 8.11 21.58
CA GLN A 255 -7.04 6.75 21.85
C GLN A 255 -5.82 6.41 20.97
N GLN A 256 -5.89 6.67 19.67
CA GLN A 256 -4.74 6.46 18.76
C GLN A 256 -3.52 7.28 19.21
N ALA A 257 -3.74 8.52 19.65
CA ALA A 257 -2.66 9.35 20.17
C ALA A 257 -2.03 8.80 21.46
N GLU A 258 -2.82 8.15 22.33
CA GLU A 258 -2.30 7.49 23.52
C GLU A 258 -1.58 6.19 23.18
N ASP A 259 -2.17 5.32 22.38
CA ASP A 259 -1.59 4.04 21.94
C ASP A 259 -0.22 4.25 21.27
N SER A 260 -0.14 5.29 20.43
CA SER A 260 1.08 5.67 19.70
C SER A 260 2.27 6.08 20.59
N LYS A 261 2.05 6.38 21.87
CA LYS A 261 3.12 6.67 22.84
C LYS A 261 3.75 5.40 23.40
N HIS A 262 3.03 4.28 23.36
CA HIS A 262 3.49 3.00 23.91
C HIS A 262 3.99 2.07 22.79
N PHE A 263 3.42 2.17 21.58
CA PHE A 263 3.81 1.36 20.43
C PHE A 263 4.65 2.16 19.42
N LEU A 264 5.89 1.71 19.20
CA LEU A 264 6.89 2.38 18.34
C LEU A 264 6.90 3.92 18.57
N PRO A 265 7.19 4.36 19.81
CA PRO A 265 7.18 5.78 20.14
C PRO A 265 8.18 6.56 19.31
N VAL A 266 7.92 7.86 19.14
CA VAL A 266 8.84 8.77 18.46
C VAL A 266 10.21 8.71 19.16
N PRO A 267 11.32 8.45 18.44
CA PRO A 267 12.65 8.40 19.04
C PRO A 267 12.96 9.67 19.85
N GLY A 268 13.45 9.51 21.08
CA GLY A 268 13.71 10.62 21.99
C GLY A 268 12.50 11.12 22.79
N SER A 269 11.30 10.60 22.54
CA SER A 269 10.20 10.73 23.52
C SER A 269 10.54 9.88 24.74
N GLY A 270 10.30 10.41 25.95
CA GLY A 270 10.65 9.76 27.23
C GLY A 270 10.03 8.37 27.45
N ALA A 271 9.19 7.87 26.53
CA ALA A 271 8.64 6.53 26.52
C ALA A 271 9.70 5.43 26.36
N LEU A 272 10.78 5.66 25.61
CA LEU A 272 11.87 4.69 25.45
C LEU A 272 12.81 4.62 26.66
N ALA A 273 12.79 5.61 27.56
CA ALA A 273 13.65 5.62 28.75
C ALA A 273 13.27 4.52 29.77
N ASN A 274 12.04 4.00 29.69
CA ASN A 274 11.49 3.00 30.60
C ASN A 274 11.15 1.65 29.93
N ALA A 275 11.43 1.48 28.63
CA ALA A 275 11.16 0.23 27.94
C ALA A 275 12.31 -0.77 28.18
N PRO A 276 12.06 -1.97 28.73
CA PRO A 276 13.09 -3.00 28.81
C PRO A 276 13.51 -3.38 27.39
N ILE A 277 14.80 -3.27 27.08
CA ILE A 277 15.34 -3.65 25.77
C ILE A 277 15.00 -5.14 25.54
N PRO A 278 14.21 -5.48 24.50
CA PRO A 278 13.90 -6.88 24.22
C PRO A 278 15.21 -7.61 23.90
N THR A 279 15.49 -8.71 24.60
CA THR A 279 16.69 -9.53 24.39
C THR A 279 16.87 -9.97 22.93
N ALA A 280 15.77 -10.12 22.19
CA ALA A 280 15.75 -10.40 20.75
C ALA A 280 16.40 -9.31 19.88
N LEU A 281 16.31 -8.03 20.27
CA LEU A 281 16.92 -6.92 19.54
C LEU A 281 18.44 -6.90 19.74
N LEU A 282 18.92 -7.29 20.93
CA LEU A 282 20.35 -7.51 21.18
C LEU A 282 20.90 -8.66 20.32
N SER A 283 20.14 -9.75 20.20
CA SER A 283 20.53 -10.90 19.38
C SER A 283 20.61 -10.54 17.90
N LEU A 284 19.70 -9.70 17.38
CA LEU A 284 19.71 -9.29 15.97
C LEU A 284 20.90 -8.38 15.64
N VAL A 285 21.28 -7.45 16.54
CA VAL A 285 22.46 -6.59 16.36
C VAL A 285 23.76 -7.40 16.37
N ILE A 286 23.84 -8.44 17.21
CA ILE A 286 24.99 -9.35 17.26
C ILE A 286 25.07 -10.20 15.98
N VAL A 287 23.95 -10.70 15.48
CA VAL A 287 23.90 -11.53 14.25
C VAL A 287 24.20 -10.70 12.99
N VAL A 288 23.73 -9.45 12.91
CA VAL A 288 24.05 -8.56 11.77
C VAL A 288 25.51 -8.11 11.83
N GLY A 289 26.08 -7.91 13.03
CA GLY A 289 27.49 -7.58 13.21
C GLY A 289 28.46 -8.70 12.83
N THR A 290 28.06 -9.97 12.96
CA THR A 290 28.88 -11.12 12.54
C THR A 290 28.73 -11.52 11.07
N ILE A 291 27.67 -11.07 10.39
CA ILE A 291 27.47 -11.31 8.95
C ILE A 291 28.22 -10.28 8.08
N LEU A 292 28.66 -9.16 8.67
CA LEU A 292 29.36 -8.07 7.98
C LEU A 292 30.88 -8.00 8.29
N ALA A 293 31.43 -9.01 8.98
CA ALA A 293 32.87 -9.19 9.23
C ALA A 293 33.38 -10.41 8.46
#